data_AF-A0A5S4GW53-F1
#
_entry.id   AF-A0A5S4GW53-F1
#
_cell.length_a   1.000
_cell.length_b   1.000
_cell.length_c   1.000
_cell.angle_alpha   90.00
_cell.angle_beta   90.00
_cell.angle_gamma   90.00
#
_symmetry.space_group_name_H-M   'P 1'
#
loop_
_entity.id
_entity.type
_entity.pdbx_description
1 polymer ?
#
loop_
_entity_poly.entity_id
_entity_poly.type
_entity_poly.pdbx_seq_one_letter_code
_entity_poly.pdbx_strand_id
1 'polypeptide(L)'
;MDVGAIEERLVRAWDPGTFPPAEVLLAIMTLAAVPRALGVRLAAHLTGGVVVGPGAVPDLPGFGDLRGVELPVQRGGWERSAGVYDPNRRRIGVGSVPSPSVSVAGHELGHATDHMDGMPSHGEFWAGLHALRAEHLAPPYRQDVAELFAEAFACVLTRRARRLITLFGDEYAAQQAYLWLAGRYGVG
;
A
#
# COMPACT_ATOMS: atom_id res chain seq x y z
N MET A 1 17.50 -9.52 4.61
CA MET A 1 17.28 -8.07 4.50
C MET A 1 16.39 -7.71 5.68
N ASP A 2 16.92 -6.90 6.58
CA ASP A 2 16.20 -6.39 7.76
C ASP A 2 15.20 -5.30 7.30
N VAL A 3 13.94 -5.37 7.73
CA VAL A 3 12.91 -4.34 7.46
C VAL A 3 12.68 -3.38 8.63
N GLY A 4 13.63 -3.31 9.57
CA GLY A 4 13.59 -2.41 10.72
C GLY A 4 12.52 -2.83 11.72
N ALA A 5 11.84 -1.86 12.34
CA ALA A 5 10.83 -2.15 13.38
C ALA A 5 9.65 -3.00 12.87
N ILE A 6 9.38 -3.02 11.56
CA ILE A 6 8.32 -3.85 10.96
C ILE A 6 8.71 -5.34 10.97
N GLU A 7 9.99 -5.68 11.09
CA GLU A 7 10.51 -7.06 11.08
C GLU A 7 9.84 -7.91 12.17
N GLU A 8 9.59 -7.34 13.34
CA GLU A 8 8.91 -7.99 14.46
C GLU A 8 7.45 -8.37 14.16
N ARG A 9 6.84 -7.75 13.14
CA ARG A 9 5.46 -7.98 12.70
C ARG A 9 5.37 -8.77 11.40
N LEU A 10 6.50 -9.07 10.77
CA LEU A 10 6.57 -9.64 9.43
C LEU A 10 6.61 -11.17 9.45
N VAL A 11 5.68 -11.79 8.73
CA VAL A 11 5.70 -13.21 8.37
C VAL A 11 6.09 -13.34 6.90
N ARG A 12 7.19 -14.05 6.66
CA ARG A 12 7.65 -14.45 5.32
C ARG A 12 7.07 -15.81 4.98
N ALA A 13 5.99 -15.83 4.22
CA ALA A 13 5.19 -17.02 3.94
C ALA A 13 5.68 -17.77 2.69
N TRP A 14 6.94 -18.21 2.71
CA TRP A 14 7.51 -19.11 1.70
C TRP A 14 8.53 -20.05 2.33
N ASP A 15 8.79 -21.17 1.66
CA ASP A 15 9.64 -22.22 2.21
C ASP A 15 11.10 -21.76 2.35
N PRO A 16 11.76 -22.01 3.50
CA PRO A 16 13.18 -21.74 3.67
C PRO A 16 14.01 -22.43 2.59
N GLY A 17 15.00 -21.72 2.04
CA GLY A 17 15.87 -22.25 0.99
C GLY A 17 15.28 -22.18 -0.43
N THR A 18 14.07 -21.67 -0.59
CA THR A 18 13.50 -21.36 -1.91
C THR A 18 13.65 -19.88 -2.25
N PHE A 19 13.71 -19.58 -3.54
CA PHE A 19 13.67 -18.20 -4.03
C PHE A 19 12.22 -17.84 -4.31
N PRO A 20 11.62 -16.87 -3.58
CA PRO A 20 10.25 -16.50 -3.82
C PRO A 20 10.11 -15.70 -5.13
N PRO A 21 8.88 -15.50 -5.64
CA PRO A 21 8.63 -14.65 -6.80
C PRO A 21 9.23 -13.25 -6.63
N ALA A 22 9.57 -12.60 -7.76
CA ALA A 22 10.20 -11.28 -7.74
C ALA A 22 9.34 -10.24 -7.02
N GLU A 23 8.02 -10.33 -7.14
CA GLU A 23 7.03 -9.47 -6.50
C GLU A 23 7.13 -9.54 -4.96
N VAL A 24 7.34 -10.73 -4.41
CA VAL A 24 7.53 -10.96 -2.96
C VAL A 24 8.83 -10.30 -2.50
N LEU A 25 9.90 -10.42 -3.27
CA LEU A 25 11.17 -9.76 -2.95
C LEU A 25 11.06 -8.23 -3.01
N LEU A 26 10.39 -7.71 -4.03
CA LEU A 26 10.12 -6.27 -4.16
C LEU A 26 9.26 -5.74 -3.01
N ALA A 27 8.32 -6.55 -2.49
CA ALA A 27 7.56 -6.21 -1.30
C ALA A 27 8.49 -6.08 -0.06
N ILE A 28 9.40 -7.04 0.16
CA ILE A 28 10.40 -6.95 1.25
C ILE A 28 11.30 -5.73 1.09
N MET A 29 11.76 -5.44 -0.14
CA MET A 29 12.57 -4.25 -0.42
C MET A 29 11.80 -2.94 -0.15
N THR A 30 10.50 -2.92 -0.46
CA THR A 30 9.63 -1.76 -0.16
C THR A 30 9.48 -1.56 1.35
N LEU A 31 9.26 -2.64 2.11
CA LEU A 31 9.19 -2.58 3.58
C LEU A 31 10.50 -2.07 4.19
N ALA A 32 11.65 -2.51 3.66
CA ALA A 32 12.97 -2.05 4.09
C ALA A 32 13.24 -0.56 3.76
N ALA A 33 12.52 0.03 2.80
CA ALA A 33 12.64 1.43 2.44
C ALA A 33 11.86 2.38 3.36
N VAL A 34 11.05 1.85 4.28
CA VAL A 34 10.23 2.65 5.19
C VAL A 34 11.12 3.46 6.15
N PRO A 35 10.94 4.79 6.27
CA PRO A 35 11.69 5.61 7.21
C PRO A 35 11.54 5.11 8.64
N ARG A 36 12.65 5.08 9.41
CA ARG A 36 12.68 4.48 10.77
C ARG A 36 11.57 4.97 11.69
N ALA A 37 11.32 6.29 11.73
CA ALA A 37 10.29 6.87 12.60
C ALA A 37 8.88 6.42 12.21
N LEU A 38 8.60 6.31 10.90
CA LEU A 38 7.34 5.78 10.38
C LEU A 38 7.23 4.28 10.65
N GLY A 39 8.31 3.52 10.44
CA GLY A 39 8.35 2.08 10.68
C GLY A 39 8.02 1.70 12.13
N VAL A 40 8.51 2.46 13.12
CA VAL A 40 8.16 2.24 14.55
C VAL A 40 6.67 2.45 14.79
N ARG A 41 6.09 3.53 14.23
CA ARG A 41 4.65 3.82 14.38
C ARG A 41 3.79 2.76 13.70
N LEU A 42 4.15 2.37 12.48
CA LEU A 42 3.48 1.30 11.74
C LEU A 42 3.56 -0.04 12.47
N ALA A 43 4.74 -0.40 13.01
CA ALA A 43 4.88 -1.61 13.80
C ALA A 43 3.97 -1.61 15.04
N ALA A 44 3.81 -0.46 15.71
CA ALA A 44 2.87 -0.32 16.82
C ALA A 44 1.40 -0.44 16.38
N HIS A 45 1.05 0.13 15.22
CA HIS A 45 -0.31 0.09 14.66
C HIS A 45 -0.71 -1.30 14.14
N LEU A 46 0.20 -2.00 13.45
CA LEU A 46 -0.06 -3.26 12.76
C LEU A 46 -0.07 -4.46 13.73
N THR A 47 -1.05 -4.48 14.64
CA THR A 47 -1.22 -5.55 15.63
C THR A 47 -1.59 -6.90 15.03
N GLY A 48 -2.21 -6.92 13.85
CA GLY A 48 -2.47 -8.16 13.12
C GLY A 48 -1.28 -8.67 12.31
N GLY A 49 -0.21 -7.87 12.21
CA GLY A 49 1.02 -8.21 11.51
C GLY A 49 1.02 -7.89 10.00
N VAL A 50 2.10 -8.28 9.35
CA VAL A 50 2.34 -8.16 7.90
C VAL A 50 2.68 -9.55 7.38
N VAL A 51 1.95 -10.04 6.38
CA VAL A 51 2.24 -11.33 5.73
C VAL A 51 2.61 -11.08 4.29
N VAL A 52 3.77 -11.60 3.87
CA VAL A 52 4.25 -11.48 2.49
C VAL A 52 4.56 -12.88 1.98
N GLY A 53 4.00 -13.26 0.82
CA GLY A 53 4.16 -14.61 0.27
C GLY A 53 3.71 -14.74 -1.19
N PRO A 54 3.89 -15.91 -1.81
CA PRO A 54 3.42 -16.16 -3.17
C PRO A 54 1.90 -16.30 -3.23
N GLY A 55 1.32 -16.08 -4.42
CA GLY A 55 -0.11 -16.28 -4.69
C GLY A 55 -0.95 -15.02 -4.49
N ALA A 56 -2.27 -15.19 -4.41
CA ALA A 56 -3.21 -14.12 -4.12
C ALA A 56 -3.42 -13.97 -2.61
N VAL A 57 -4.11 -12.91 -2.18
CA VAL A 57 -4.42 -12.67 -0.77
C VAL A 57 -4.99 -13.91 -0.05
N PRO A 58 -5.99 -14.66 -0.58
CA PRO A 58 -6.52 -15.84 0.09
C PRO A 58 -5.57 -17.04 0.19
N ASP A 59 -4.42 -17.01 -0.50
CA ASP A 59 -3.37 -18.03 -0.37
C ASP A 59 -2.43 -17.75 0.80
N LEU A 60 -2.46 -16.53 1.36
CA LEU A 60 -1.59 -16.11 2.46
C LEU A 60 -2.09 -16.64 3.81
N PRO A 61 -1.18 -17.02 4.73
CA PRO A 61 -1.54 -17.46 6.07
C PRO A 61 -2.47 -16.49 6.80
N GLY A 62 -3.66 -16.98 7.19
CA GLY A 62 -4.66 -16.23 7.94
C GLY A 62 -5.51 -15.26 7.11
N PHE A 63 -5.50 -15.37 5.78
CA PHE A 63 -6.42 -14.66 4.87
C PHE A 63 -7.35 -15.62 4.09
N GLY A 64 -7.32 -16.92 4.41
CA GLY A 64 -8.11 -17.93 3.72
C GLY A 64 -9.63 -17.76 3.85
N ASP A 65 -10.09 -17.00 4.84
CA ASP A 65 -11.50 -16.62 5.04
C ASP A 65 -12.04 -15.72 3.92
N LEU A 66 -11.16 -15.10 3.11
CA LEU A 66 -11.54 -14.27 1.97
C LEU A 66 -11.77 -15.07 0.68
N ARG A 67 -11.50 -16.38 0.68
CA ARG A 67 -11.69 -17.24 -0.51
C ARG A 67 -13.18 -17.35 -0.85
N GLY A 68 -13.52 -17.14 -2.11
CA GLY A 68 -14.89 -17.14 -2.63
C GLY A 68 -15.71 -15.90 -2.24
N VAL A 69 -15.11 -14.92 -1.55
CA VAL A 69 -15.77 -13.66 -1.21
C VAL A 69 -15.55 -12.66 -2.35
N GLU A 70 -16.61 -11.96 -2.77
CA GLU A 70 -16.50 -10.89 -3.77
C GLU A 70 -15.83 -9.64 -3.18
N LEU A 71 -15.04 -8.95 -4.01
CA LEU A 71 -14.45 -7.68 -3.65
C LEU A 71 -15.55 -6.60 -3.54
N PRO A 72 -15.49 -5.70 -2.55
CA PRO A 72 -16.58 -4.74 -2.30
C PRO A 72 -16.79 -3.72 -3.43
N VAL A 73 -15.72 -3.34 -4.14
CA VAL A 73 -15.71 -2.22 -5.11
C VAL A 73 -15.36 -2.69 -6.53
N GLN A 74 -14.60 -3.77 -6.68
CA GLN A 74 -14.14 -4.28 -7.97
C GLN A 74 -14.91 -5.54 -8.36
N ARG A 75 -15.28 -5.69 -9.64
CA ARG A 75 -15.84 -6.96 -10.13
C ARG A 75 -14.80 -8.06 -9.94
N GLY A 76 -15.13 -9.13 -9.22
CA GLY A 76 -14.28 -10.31 -8.98
C GLY A 76 -14.12 -10.68 -7.51
N GLY A 77 -13.46 -11.80 -7.26
CA GLY A 77 -13.12 -12.24 -5.90
C GLY A 77 -11.68 -11.91 -5.50
N TRP A 78 -11.39 -12.11 -4.22
CA TRP A 78 -10.07 -11.88 -3.62
C TRP A 78 -8.94 -12.73 -4.23
N GLU A 79 -9.26 -13.77 -5.00
CA GLU A 79 -8.31 -14.62 -5.73
C GLU A 79 -7.48 -13.86 -6.78
N ARG A 80 -7.89 -12.63 -7.11
CA ARG A 80 -7.13 -11.75 -8.01
C ARG A 80 -6.43 -10.62 -7.28
N SER A 81 -6.60 -10.52 -5.96
CA SER A 81 -5.97 -9.43 -5.21
C SER A 81 -4.54 -9.79 -4.85
N ALA A 82 -3.63 -8.88 -5.20
CA ALA A 82 -2.23 -8.96 -4.79
C ALA A 82 -2.01 -8.42 -3.38
N GLY A 83 -2.92 -7.60 -2.86
CA GLY A 83 -2.72 -6.85 -1.63
C GLY A 83 -4.01 -6.69 -0.84
N VAL A 84 -3.86 -6.57 0.48
CA VAL A 84 -4.93 -6.12 1.36
C VAL A 84 -4.37 -5.46 2.60
N TYR A 85 -5.00 -4.37 3.00
CA TYR A 85 -4.99 -3.87 4.35
C TYR A 85 -6.35 -4.11 4.99
N ASP A 86 -6.39 -4.91 6.05
CA ASP A 86 -7.57 -5.11 6.89
C ASP A 86 -7.53 -4.09 8.05
N PRO A 87 -8.40 -3.06 8.06
CA PRO A 87 -8.41 -2.06 9.12
C PRO A 87 -8.90 -2.61 10.46
N ASN A 88 -9.78 -3.62 10.46
CA ASN A 88 -10.32 -4.21 11.70
C ASN A 88 -9.26 -5.03 12.42
N ARG A 89 -8.48 -5.81 11.67
CA ARG A 89 -7.37 -6.60 12.22
C ARG A 89 -6.06 -5.79 12.30
N ARG A 90 -5.99 -4.62 11.65
CA ARG A 90 -4.77 -3.83 11.42
C ARG A 90 -3.67 -4.73 10.88
N ARG A 91 -3.96 -5.36 9.74
CA ARG A 91 -3.13 -6.42 9.16
C ARG A 91 -2.92 -6.19 7.68
N ILE A 92 -1.71 -6.46 7.21
CA ILE A 92 -1.37 -6.39 5.78
C ILE A 92 -1.12 -7.80 5.24
N GLY A 93 -1.64 -8.07 4.04
CA GLY A 93 -1.29 -9.22 3.22
C GLY A 93 -0.76 -8.76 1.86
N VAL A 94 0.40 -9.27 1.45
CA VAL A 94 1.00 -9.00 0.13
C VAL A 94 1.36 -10.31 -0.55
N GLY A 95 0.67 -10.57 -1.66
CA GLY A 95 0.85 -11.69 -2.56
C GLY A 95 1.77 -11.37 -3.74
N SER A 96 1.82 -12.29 -4.70
CA SER A 96 2.64 -12.20 -5.92
C SER A 96 1.82 -12.16 -7.22
N VAL A 97 0.48 -12.15 -7.15
CA VAL A 97 -0.32 -11.98 -8.37
C VAL A 97 -0.15 -10.57 -8.94
N PRO A 98 -0.32 -10.38 -10.27
CA PRO A 98 -0.15 -9.08 -10.89
C PRO A 98 -1.07 -8.00 -10.30
N SER A 99 -0.56 -6.77 -10.19
CA SER A 99 -1.29 -5.60 -9.70
C SER A 99 -0.97 -4.36 -10.55
N PRO A 100 -1.93 -3.43 -10.74
CA PRO A 100 -1.67 -2.15 -11.41
C PRO A 100 -0.91 -1.14 -10.54
N SER A 101 -0.74 -1.42 -9.24
CA SER A 101 0.00 -0.56 -8.32
C SER A 101 1.50 -0.56 -8.65
N VAL A 102 2.16 0.57 -8.43
CA VAL A 102 3.61 0.68 -8.55
C VAL A 102 4.37 -0.16 -7.52
N SER A 103 3.75 -0.42 -6.37
CA SER A 103 4.23 -1.34 -5.34
C SER A 103 3.06 -1.72 -4.43
N VAL A 104 2.64 -2.98 -4.50
CA VAL A 104 1.55 -3.50 -3.67
C VAL A 104 1.83 -3.28 -2.18
N ALA A 105 3.03 -3.64 -1.72
CA ALA A 105 3.42 -3.38 -0.33
C ALA A 105 3.38 -1.89 0.02
N GLY A 106 3.84 -1.01 -0.88
CA GLY A 106 3.79 0.43 -0.68
C GLY A 106 2.36 0.95 -0.58
N HIS A 107 1.46 0.42 -1.42
CA HIS A 107 0.05 0.79 -1.45
C HIS A 107 -0.67 0.38 -0.17
N GLU A 108 -0.50 -0.87 0.28
CA GLU A 108 -1.12 -1.34 1.54
C GLU A 108 -0.54 -0.61 2.77
N LEU A 109 0.75 -0.26 2.75
CA LEU A 109 1.33 0.62 3.78
C LEU A 109 0.72 2.02 3.74
N GLY A 110 0.37 2.52 2.55
CA GLY A 110 -0.36 3.76 2.37
C GLY A 110 -1.71 3.74 3.08
N HIS A 111 -2.52 2.70 2.85
CA HIS A 111 -3.78 2.51 3.58
C HIS A 111 -3.58 2.36 5.09
N ALA A 112 -2.59 1.57 5.53
CA ALA A 112 -2.30 1.42 6.94
C ALA A 112 -1.87 2.75 7.59
N THR A 113 -1.09 3.56 6.88
CA THR A 113 -0.63 4.88 7.33
C THR A 113 -1.78 5.87 7.40
N ASP A 114 -2.67 5.86 6.41
CA ASP A 114 -3.87 6.69 6.38
C ASP A 114 -4.78 6.37 7.57
N HIS A 115 -5.08 5.09 7.78
CA HIS A 115 -5.90 4.65 8.92
C HIS A 115 -5.23 4.96 10.27
N MET A 116 -3.91 4.73 10.40
CA MET A 116 -3.14 5.04 11.62
C MET A 116 -3.26 6.52 12.04
N ASP A 117 -3.32 7.43 11.07
CA ASP A 117 -3.34 8.88 11.29
C ASP A 117 -4.75 9.50 11.27
N GLY A 118 -5.79 8.66 11.31
CA GLY A 118 -7.18 9.13 11.36
C GLY A 118 -7.69 9.63 10.01
N MET A 119 -7.30 8.96 8.93
CA MET A 119 -7.80 9.16 7.56
C MET A 119 -7.51 10.58 6.99
N PRO A 120 -6.26 11.08 7.03
CA PRO A 120 -5.91 12.37 6.42
C PRO A 120 -6.18 12.45 4.91
N SER A 121 -6.32 11.32 4.20
CA SER A 121 -6.80 11.29 2.81
C SER A 121 -8.18 11.95 2.62
N HIS A 122 -9.02 11.97 3.66
CA HIS A 122 -10.32 12.65 3.64
C HIS A 122 -10.25 14.10 4.15
N GLY A 123 -9.07 14.57 4.54
CA GLY A 123 -8.86 15.97 4.96
C GLY A 123 -8.92 16.95 3.79
N GLU A 124 -9.06 18.24 4.10
CA GLU A 124 -9.24 19.33 3.14
C GLU A 124 -8.19 19.32 2.02
N PHE A 125 -6.92 19.08 2.35
CA PHE A 125 -5.83 19.04 1.36
C PHE A 125 -6.05 17.95 0.29
N TRP A 126 -6.29 16.70 0.71
CA TRP A 126 -6.43 15.58 -0.21
C TRP A 126 -7.78 15.60 -0.92
N ALA A 127 -8.85 15.99 -0.23
CA ALA A 127 -10.16 16.19 -0.85
C ALA A 127 -10.11 17.27 -1.94
N GLY A 128 -9.43 18.39 -1.68
CA GLY A 128 -9.23 19.46 -2.66
C GLY A 128 -8.40 19.01 -3.86
N LEU A 129 -7.30 18.28 -3.62
CA LEU A 129 -6.44 17.75 -4.67
C LEU A 129 -7.17 16.72 -5.54
N HIS A 130 -7.95 15.84 -4.91
CA HIS A 130 -8.78 14.84 -5.57
C HIS A 130 -9.84 15.50 -6.45
N ALA A 131 -10.60 16.46 -5.90
CA ALA A 131 -11.62 17.21 -6.63
C ALA A 131 -11.03 17.97 -7.84
N LEU A 132 -9.86 18.62 -7.65
CA LEU A 132 -9.17 19.34 -8.71
C LEU A 132 -8.76 18.44 -9.89
N ARG A 133 -8.47 17.15 -9.62
CA ARG A 133 -7.93 16.21 -10.61
C ARG A 133 -8.90 15.11 -11.03
N ALA A 134 -10.12 15.08 -10.49
CA ALA A 134 -11.08 13.98 -10.63
C ALA A 134 -11.30 13.49 -12.08
N GLU A 135 -11.37 14.41 -13.05
CA GLU A 135 -11.57 14.05 -14.46
C GLU A 135 -10.40 13.24 -15.04
N HIS A 136 -9.18 13.53 -14.59
CA HIS A 136 -7.95 12.88 -15.06
C HIS A 136 -7.61 11.59 -14.33
N LEU A 137 -8.13 11.39 -13.11
CA LEU A 137 -7.88 10.19 -12.33
C LEU A 137 -8.53 8.97 -13.01
N ALA A 138 -7.79 7.87 -13.15
CA ALA A 138 -8.36 6.60 -13.57
C ALA A 138 -9.06 5.91 -12.37
N PRO A 139 -10.04 5.03 -12.60
CA PRO A 139 -10.52 4.13 -11.54
C PRO A 139 -9.39 3.23 -11.00
N PRO A 140 -9.37 2.91 -9.68
CA PRO A 140 -10.34 3.31 -8.65
C PRO A 140 -10.09 4.71 -8.05
N TYR A 141 -8.96 5.35 -8.37
CA TYR A 141 -8.53 6.62 -7.76
C TYR A 141 -9.52 7.77 -7.96
N ARG A 142 -10.31 7.75 -9.04
CA ARG A 142 -11.39 8.72 -9.26
C ARG A 142 -12.52 8.60 -8.24
N GLN A 143 -12.85 7.38 -7.83
CA GLN A 143 -13.98 7.10 -6.95
C GLN A 143 -13.60 7.18 -5.47
N ASP A 144 -12.34 6.90 -5.15
CA ASP A 144 -11.88 6.77 -3.78
C ASP A 144 -10.58 7.55 -3.56
N VAL A 145 -10.65 8.55 -2.67
CA VAL A 145 -9.50 9.38 -2.29
C VAL A 145 -8.48 8.59 -1.47
N ALA A 146 -8.89 7.57 -0.72
CA ALA A 146 -7.99 6.72 0.05
C ALA A 146 -7.13 5.85 -0.89
N GLU A 147 -7.70 5.36 -1.99
CA GLU A 147 -6.96 4.66 -3.05
C GLU A 147 -5.94 5.59 -3.74
N LEU A 148 -6.34 6.83 -4.02
CA LEU A 148 -5.41 7.84 -4.58
C LEU A 148 -4.26 8.12 -3.62
N PHE A 149 -4.57 8.30 -2.33
CA PHE A 149 -3.58 8.51 -1.28
C PHE A 149 -2.60 7.34 -1.19
N ALA A 150 -3.11 6.10 -1.15
CA ALA A 150 -2.31 4.89 -1.02
C ALA A 150 -1.36 4.71 -2.19
N GLU A 151 -1.82 4.93 -3.43
CA GLU A 151 -0.96 4.83 -4.60
C GLU A 151 0.06 5.98 -4.68
N ALA A 152 -0.33 7.20 -4.29
CA ALA A 152 0.61 8.31 -4.18
C ALA A 152 1.69 8.04 -3.14
N PHE A 153 1.31 7.51 -1.97
CA PHE A 153 2.25 7.07 -0.93
C PHE A 153 3.23 6.01 -1.49
N ALA A 154 2.73 5.00 -2.19
CA ALA A 154 3.56 3.98 -2.82
C ALA A 154 4.56 4.59 -3.83
N CYS A 155 4.12 5.55 -4.64
CA CYS A 155 4.98 6.26 -5.59
C CYS A 155 6.10 7.05 -4.88
N VAL A 156 5.79 7.76 -3.80
CA VAL A 156 6.77 8.56 -3.06
C VAL A 156 7.76 7.65 -2.33
N LEU A 157 7.28 6.64 -1.59
CA LEU A 157 8.10 5.68 -0.87
C LEU A 157 9.10 4.95 -1.80
N THR A 158 8.65 4.60 -3.01
CA THR A 158 9.49 3.87 -3.99
C THR A 158 10.21 4.78 -4.99
N ARG A 159 10.19 6.11 -4.77
CA ARG A 159 10.86 7.13 -5.61
C ARG A 159 10.46 7.09 -7.08
N ARG A 160 9.18 6.88 -7.36
CA ARG A 160 8.61 6.79 -8.71
C ARG A 160 7.95 8.10 -9.15
N ALA A 161 8.73 9.18 -9.20
CA ALA A 161 8.25 10.52 -9.53
C ALA A 161 7.45 10.60 -10.84
N ARG A 162 7.91 9.93 -11.92
CA ARG A 162 7.18 9.88 -13.19
C ARG A 162 5.79 9.22 -13.05
N ARG A 163 5.70 8.16 -12.25
CA ARG A 163 4.42 7.47 -12.00
C ARG A 163 3.47 8.35 -11.20
N LEU A 164 3.98 9.10 -10.22
CA LEU A 164 3.20 10.10 -9.47
C LEU A 164 2.65 11.20 -10.39
N ILE A 165 3.47 11.74 -11.29
CA ILE A 165 3.01 12.73 -12.29
C ILE A 165 1.93 12.13 -13.18
N THR A 166 2.13 10.90 -13.68
CA THR A 166 1.11 10.21 -14.48
C THR A 166 -0.18 9.94 -13.69
N LEU A 167 -0.08 9.63 -12.39
CA LEU A 167 -1.23 9.36 -11.53
C LEU A 167 -2.17 10.58 -11.45
N PHE A 168 -1.61 11.79 -11.30
CA PHE A 168 -2.38 13.03 -11.24
C PHE A 168 -2.65 13.66 -12.63
N GLY A 169 -1.90 13.26 -13.64
CA GLY A 169 -1.88 13.89 -14.96
C GLY A 169 -1.44 15.36 -14.93
N ASP A 170 -0.75 15.78 -13.88
CA ASP A 170 -0.34 17.17 -13.63
C ASP A 170 0.88 17.22 -12.68
N GLU A 171 1.92 17.95 -13.09
CA GLU A 171 3.18 18.02 -12.34
C GLU A 171 3.04 18.78 -11.02
N TYR A 172 2.24 19.85 -11.01
CA TYR A 172 2.06 20.66 -9.81
C TYR A 172 1.29 19.88 -8.74
N ALA A 173 0.19 19.23 -9.09
CA ALA A 173 -0.58 18.37 -8.20
C ALA A 173 0.28 17.22 -7.64
N ALA A 174 1.07 16.57 -8.49
CA ALA A 174 2.00 15.54 -8.07
C ALA A 174 3.07 16.07 -7.09
N GLN A 175 3.59 17.27 -7.33
CA GLN A 175 4.53 17.92 -6.42
C GLN A 175 3.89 18.24 -5.06
N GLN A 176 2.65 18.75 -5.04
CA GLN A 176 1.93 19.01 -3.79
C GLN A 176 1.75 17.72 -2.97
N ALA A 177 1.32 16.64 -3.61
CA ALA A 177 1.20 15.32 -2.96
C ALA A 177 2.55 14.82 -2.42
N TYR A 178 3.62 14.94 -3.23
CA TYR A 178 4.98 14.57 -2.80
C TYR A 178 5.41 15.33 -1.55
N LEU A 179 5.31 16.67 -1.56
CA LEU A 179 5.74 17.51 -0.45
C LEU A 179 4.95 17.22 0.82
N TRP A 180 3.64 16.97 0.69
CA TRP A 180 2.80 16.63 1.82
C TRP A 180 3.21 15.29 2.45
N LEU A 181 3.38 14.24 1.64
CA LEU A 181 3.77 12.90 2.10
C LEU A 181 5.19 12.89 2.67
N ALA A 182 6.14 13.53 1.99
CA ALA A 182 7.52 13.61 2.41
C ALA A 182 7.68 14.40 3.70
N GLY A 183 7.02 15.56 3.82
CA GLY A 183 7.05 16.39 5.01
C GLY A 183 6.43 15.70 6.23
N ARG A 184 5.37 14.92 6.03
CA ARG A 184 4.64 14.26 7.12
C ARG A 184 5.25 12.94 7.57
N TYR A 185 5.72 12.12 6.62
CA TYR A 185 6.14 10.75 6.88
C TYR A 185 7.63 10.49 6.63
N GLY A 186 8.36 11.47 6.10
CA GLY A 186 9.78 11.33 5.79
C GLY A 186 10.06 10.38 4.61
N VAL A 187 9.05 10.07 3.80
CA VAL A 187 9.18 9.23 2.60
C VAL A 187 9.66 10.09 1.41
N GLY A 188 10.51 9.53 0.55
CA GLY A 188 11.05 10.25 -0.62
C GLY A 188 12.57 10.19 -0.74
#